data_AF-A0A227J0E0-F1
#
_entry.id   AF-A0A227J0E0-F1
#
_cell.length_a   1.000
_cell.length_b   1.000
_cell.length_c   1.000
_cell.angle_alpha   90.00
_cell.angle_beta   90.00
_cell.angle_gamma   90.00
#
_symmetry.space_group_name_H-M   'P 1'
#
loop_
_entity.id
_entity.type
_entity.pdbx_description
1 polymer ?
#
loop_
_entity_poly.entity_id
_entity_poly.type
_entity_poly.pdbx_seq_one_letter_code
_entity_poly.pdbx_strand_id
1 'polypeptide(L)'
;GFGIDPAILDRMAQEVKELVELGVQVGVVIGGGNLFRGAGLAEAGMNRVVGDHMGMLATVMNGLAMRDALHRAYVNARVMSAIPL
;
A
#
# COMPACT_ATOMS: atom_id res chain seq x y z
N GLY A 1 15.06 -0.93 -0.06
CA GLY A 1 14.70 0.34 -0.69
C GLY A 1 13.73 1.06 0.21
N PHE A 2 13.99 2.33 0.49
CA PHE A 2 13.07 3.19 1.23
C PHE A 2 12.12 3.87 0.23
N GLY A 3 10.86 4.07 0.60
CA GLY A 3 9.90 4.79 -0.23
C GLY A 3 9.12 3.92 -1.20
N ILE A 4 8.57 4.57 -2.23
CA ILE A 4 7.65 3.98 -3.21
C ILE A 4 8.30 4.11 -4.58
N ASP A 5 8.46 2.99 -5.28
CA ASP A 5 9.01 2.95 -6.64
C ASP A 5 7.87 2.95 -7.67
N PRO A 6 7.73 4.02 -8.49
CA PRO A 6 6.68 4.11 -9.50
C PRO A 6 6.72 2.99 -10.54
N ALA A 7 7.92 2.52 -10.93
CA ALA A 7 8.04 1.48 -11.96
C ALA A 7 7.53 0.13 -11.44
N ILE A 8 7.75 -0.16 -10.15
CA ILE A 8 7.21 -1.37 -9.51
C ILE A 8 5.68 -1.29 -9.43
N LEU A 9 5.15 -0.14 -9.04
CA LEU A 9 3.70 0.12 -8.98
C LEU A 9 3.01 -0.06 -10.33
N ASP A 10 3.56 0.55 -11.37
CA ASP A 10 3.00 0.49 -12.71
C ASP A 10 3.00 -0.96 -13.24
N ARG A 11 4.07 -1.71 -12.98
CA ARG A 11 4.13 -3.14 -13.30
C ARG A 11 3.07 -3.94 -12.52
N MET A 12 2.96 -3.75 -11.21
CA MET A 12 1.94 -4.45 -10.41
C MET A 12 0.52 -4.10 -10.88
N ALA A 13 0.29 -2.87 -11.33
CA ALA A 13 -1.00 -2.46 -11.87
C ALA A 13 -1.34 -3.21 -13.17
N GLN A 14 -0.36 -3.47 -14.04
CA GLN A 14 -0.57 -4.30 -15.24
C GLN A 14 -0.84 -5.76 -14.88
N GLU A 15 -0.10 -6.34 -13.94
CA GLU A 15 -0.33 -7.71 -13.49
C GLU A 15 -1.75 -7.89 -12.89
N VAL A 16 -2.20 -6.92 -12.08
CA VAL A 16 -3.57 -6.92 -11.54
C VAL A 16 -4.60 -6.73 -12.64
N LYS A 17 -4.32 -5.88 -13.63
CA LYS A 17 -5.20 -5.65 -14.79
C LYS A 17 -5.45 -6.95 -15.55
N GLU A 18 -4.40 -7.70 -15.86
CA GLU A 18 -4.50 -9.00 -16.55
C GLU A 18 -5.45 -9.95 -15.81
N LEU A 19 -5.33 -10.05 -14.47
CA LEU A 19 -6.22 -10.88 -13.66
C LEU A 19 -7.68 -10.42 -13.74
N VAL A 20 -7.93 -9.11 -13.67
CA VAL A 20 -9.28 -8.54 -13.75
C VAL A 20 -9.89 -8.75 -15.14
N GLU A 21 -9.10 -8.62 -16.20
CA GLU A 21 -9.54 -8.87 -17.59
C GLU A 21 -9.89 -10.36 -17.83
N LEU A 22 -9.27 -11.28 -17.09
CA LEU A 22 -9.64 -12.70 -17.05
C LEU A 22 -10.92 -12.98 -16.21
N GLY A 23 -11.54 -11.94 -15.63
CA GLY A 23 -12.74 -12.06 -14.82
C GLY A 23 -12.49 -12.44 -13.35
N VAL A 24 -11.23 -12.41 -12.89
CA VAL A 24 -10.88 -12.71 -11.49
C VAL A 24 -11.21 -11.52 -10.60
N GLN A 25 -11.86 -11.78 -9.47
CA GLN A 25 -12.08 -10.77 -8.43
C GLN A 25 -10.84 -10.64 -7.55
N VAL A 26 -10.21 -9.48 -7.55
CA VAL A 26 -8.93 -9.25 -6.86
C VAL A 26 -9.13 -8.40 -5.60
N GLY A 27 -8.65 -8.92 -4.47
CA GLY A 27 -8.46 -8.17 -3.23
C GLY A 27 -6.98 -8.08 -2.88
N VAL A 28 -6.48 -6.87 -2.57
CA VAL A 28 -5.06 -6.64 -2.28
C VAL A 28 -4.89 -6.09 -0.87
N VAL A 29 -4.03 -6.73 -0.08
CA VAL A 29 -3.60 -6.23 1.24
C VAL A 29 -2.17 -5.75 1.11
N ILE A 30 -1.93 -4.48 1.44
CA ILE A 30 -0.65 -3.81 1.23
C ILE A 30 0.02 -3.50 2.57
N GLY A 31 1.29 -3.89 2.71
CA GLY A 31 2.12 -3.57 3.88
C GLY A 31 2.73 -2.15 3.80
N GLY A 32 3.23 -1.62 4.93
CA GLY A 32 3.83 -0.28 5.04
C GLY A 32 5.33 -0.26 5.34
N GLY A 33 5.98 -1.44 5.36
CA GLY A 33 7.35 -1.62 5.86
C GLY A 33 8.45 -1.00 5.00
N ASN A 34 8.12 -0.47 3.83
CA ASN A 34 8.98 0.35 2.96
C ASN A 34 9.08 1.81 3.42
N LEU A 35 8.14 2.30 4.24
CA LEU A 35 8.14 3.65 4.80
C LEU A 35 8.46 3.62 6.29
N PHE A 36 7.67 2.87 7.07
CA PHE A 36 7.82 2.82 8.52
C PHE A 36 7.70 1.38 9.03
N ARG A 37 8.55 1.04 10.00
CA ARG A 37 8.51 -0.24 10.72
C ARG A 37 8.39 0.06 12.21
N GLY A 38 7.25 -0.26 12.82
CA GLY A 38 6.96 0.07 14.22
C GLY A 38 8.03 -0.43 15.20
N ALA A 39 8.56 -1.63 14.99
CA ALA A 39 9.66 -2.18 15.79
C ALA A 39 10.93 -1.32 15.75
N GLY A 40 11.35 -0.85 14.56
CA GLY A 40 12.53 -0.01 14.41
C GLY A 40 12.34 1.39 15.01
N LEU A 41 11.12 1.93 14.95
CA LEU A 41 10.79 3.19 15.62
C LEU A 41 10.81 3.06 17.14
N ALA A 42 10.34 1.93 17.68
CA ALA A 42 10.37 1.64 19.10
C ALA A 42 11.80 1.51 19.64
N GLU A 43 12.69 0.85 18.89
CA GLU A 43 14.12 0.78 19.21
C GLU A 43 14.79 2.16 19.22
N ALA A 44 14.31 3.10 18.39
CA ALA A 44 14.75 4.49 18.37
C ALA A 44 14.17 5.36 19.51
N GLY A 45 13.45 4.77 20.46
CA GLY A 45 12.88 5.46 21.63
C GLY A 45 11.44 5.96 21.45
N MET A 46 10.78 5.63 20.33
CA MET A 46 9.37 5.96 20.13
C MET A 46 8.45 5.04 20.94
N ASN A 47 7.30 5.54 21.38
CA ASN A 47 6.26 4.67 21.91
C ASN A 47 5.81 3.67 20.83
N ARG A 48 5.87 2.37 21.14
CA ARG A 48 5.50 1.29 20.22
C ARG A 48 4.12 1.47 19.58
N VAL A 49 3.12 1.93 20.33
CA VAL A 49 1.76 2.17 19.81
C VAL A 49 1.77 3.26 18.73
N VAL A 50 2.53 4.33 18.95
CA VAL A 50 2.70 5.41 17.97
C VAL A 50 3.43 4.88 16.72
N GLY A 51 4.47 4.06 16.91
CA GLY A 51 5.17 3.40 15.81
C GLY A 51 4.25 2.49 14.97
N ASP A 52 3.34 1.75 15.61
CA ASP A 52 2.37 0.90 14.93
C ASP A 52 1.31 1.74 14.19
N HIS A 53 0.84 2.85 14.76
CA HIS A 53 -0.03 3.81 14.05
C HIS A 53 0.66 4.40 12.81
N MET A 54 1.94 4.77 12.90
CA MET A 54 2.72 5.21 11.74
C MET A 54 2.85 4.11 10.69
N GLY A 55 3.02 2.85 11.12
CA GLY A 55 3.00 1.68 10.24
C GLY A 55 1.66 1.51 9.52
N MET A 56 0.53 1.70 10.21
CA MET A 56 -0.81 1.66 9.58
C MET A 56 -1.03 2.83 8.61
N LEU A 57 -0.54 4.03 8.92
CA LEU A 57 -0.60 5.15 7.96
C LEU A 57 0.27 4.89 6.72
N ALA A 58 1.40 4.21 6.89
CA ALA A 58 2.23 3.78 5.76
C ALA A 58 1.50 2.80 4.82
N THR A 59 0.68 1.88 5.35
CA THR A 59 -0.12 0.98 4.49
C THR A 59 -1.16 1.77 3.69
N VAL A 60 -1.79 2.77 4.32
CA VAL A 60 -2.72 3.69 3.66
C VAL A 60 -2.03 4.47 2.54
N MET A 61 -0.84 5.02 2.78
CA MET A 61 -0.04 5.73 1.77
C MET A 61 0.25 4.84 0.56
N ASN A 62 0.69 3.60 0.77
CA ASN A 62 0.92 2.67 -0.32
C ASN A 62 -0.38 2.26 -1.02
N GLY A 63 -1.49 2.11 -0.28
CA GLY A 63 -2.82 1.85 -0.83
C GLY A 63 -3.28 2.96 -1.79
N LEU A 64 -3.10 4.22 -1.41
CA LEU A 64 -3.39 5.36 -2.27
C LEU A 64 -2.52 5.37 -3.53
N ALA A 65 -1.22 5.10 -3.39
CA ALA A 65 -0.30 5.01 -4.53
C ALA A 65 -0.69 3.86 -5.49
N MET A 66 -1.05 2.69 -4.96
CA MET A 66 -1.49 1.54 -5.77
C MET A 66 -2.82 1.82 -6.48
N ARG A 67 -3.76 2.49 -5.82
CA ARG A 67 -5.02 2.90 -6.45
C ARG A 67 -4.78 3.83 -7.62
N ASP A 68 -3.90 4.82 -7.46
CA ASP A 68 -3.56 5.75 -8.54
C ASP A 68 -2.94 5.01 -9.73
N ALA A 69 -1.99 4.10 -9.48
CA ALA A 69 -1.39 3.28 -10.54
C ALA A 69 -2.44 2.41 -11.26
N LEU A 70 -3.36 1.78 -10.53
CA LEU A 70 -4.47 1.02 -11.11
C LEU A 70 -5.41 1.91 -11.93
N HIS A 71 -5.75 3.10 -11.46
CA HIS A 71 -6.58 4.04 -12.21
C HIS A 71 -5.89 4.52 -13.49
N ARG A 72 -4.59 4.82 -13.44
CA ARG A 72 -3.77 5.15 -14.64
C ARG A 72 -3.69 3.99 -15.63
N ALA A 73 -3.78 2.75 -15.15
CA ALA A 73 -3.86 1.54 -15.98
C ALA A 73 -5.27 1.21 -16.49
N TYR A 74 -6.27 2.06 -16.20
CA TYR A 74 -7.70 1.88 -16.50
C TYR A 74 -8.37 0.72 -15.76
N VAL A 75 -7.89 0.39 -14.56
CA VAL A 75 -8.49 -0.61 -13.68
C VAL A 75 -9.31 0.07 -12.59
N ASN A 76 -10.58 -0.30 -12.46
CA ASN A 76 -11.44 0.19 -11.38
C ASN A 76 -10.96 -0.36 -10.03
N ALA A 77 -10.53 0.54 -9.14
CA ALA A 77 -10.04 0.18 -7.81
C ALA A 77 -10.62 1.09 -6.73
N ARG A 78 -10.81 0.53 -5.53
CA ARG A 78 -11.19 1.25 -4.30
C ARG A 78 -10.23 0.90 -3.18
N VAL A 79 -9.89 1.90 -2.36
CA VAL A 79 -9.09 1.71 -1.15
C VAL A 79 -10.04 1.72 0.04
N MET A 80 -9.85 0.76 0.93
CA MET A 80 -10.55 0.68 2.21
C MET A 80 -9.49 0.66 3.31
N SER A 81 -9.77 1.38 4.40
CA SER A 81 -8.87 1.49 5.54
C SER A 81 -9.52 0.90 6.78
N ALA A 82 -8.73 0.21 7.59
CA ALA A 82 -9.17 -0.30 8.90
C ALA A 82 -9.38 0.84 9.91
N ILE A 83 -8.66 1.95 9.74
CA ILE A 83 -8.87 3.19 10.47
C ILE A 83 -9.71 4.14 9.61
N PRO A 84 -10.77 4.77 10.14
CA PRO A 84 -11.48 5.83 9.43
C PRO A 84 -10.52 6.97 9.11
N LEU A 85 -10.53 7.44 7.87
CA LEU A 85 -9.71 8.54 7.36
C LEU A 85 -10.60 9.66 6.84
#